data_AF-A0A1F2QLY0-F1
#
_entry.id   AF-A0A1F2QLY0-F1
#
_cell.length_a   1.000
_cell.length_b   1.000
_cell.length_c   1.000
_cell.angle_alpha   90.00
_cell.angle_beta   90.00
_cell.angle_gamma   90.00
#
_symmetry.space_group_name_H-M   'P 1'
#
loop_
_entity.id
_entity.type
_entity.pdbx_description
1 polymer ?
#
loop_
_entity_poly.entity_id
_entity_poly.type
_entity_poly.pdbx_seq_one_letter_code
_entity_poly.pdbx_strand_id
1 'polypeptide(L)' 'MDTFKYFAEHVAPVPDDHDPSDKMKALGLAYKTDTHYLGVYYQAERAPLNQRLALARQQVETDRQTMLEELLARFG' A
#
# COMPACT_ATOMS: atom_id res chain seq x y z
N MET A 1 -8.23 -25.80 -17.39
CA MET A 1 -7.31 -26.96 -17.35
C MET A 1 -5.94 -26.35 -17.26
N ASP A 2 -5.38 -26.31 -16.05
CA ASP A 2 -4.21 -25.50 -15.73
C ASP A 2 -2.97 -26.36 -15.91
N THR A 3 -2.38 -26.33 -17.11
CA THR A 3 -1.20 -27.12 -17.46
C THR A 3 0.01 -26.22 -17.65
N PHE A 4 1.21 -26.78 -17.50
CA PHE A 4 2.46 -26.04 -17.74
C PHE A 4 2.50 -25.39 -19.13
N LYS A 5 2.08 -26.13 -20.16
CA LYS A 5 2.03 -25.64 -21.54
C LYS A 5 1.10 -24.43 -21.68
N TYR A 6 -0.08 -24.49 -21.07
CA TYR A 6 -1.04 -23.37 -21.09
C TYR A 6 -0.42 -22.10 -20.49
N PHE A 7 0.18 -22.17 -19.32
CA PHE A 7 0.83 -20.99 -18.72
C PHE A 7 1.98 -20.47 -19.56
N ALA A 8 2.83 -21.35 -20.09
CA ALA A 8 3.96 -20.95 -20.94
C ALA A 8 3.52 -20.15 -22.18
N GLU A 9 2.34 -20.47 -22.74
CA GLU A 9 1.77 -19.78 -23.91
C GLU A 9 1.03 -18.48 -23.57
N HIS A 10 0.66 -18.26 -22.30
CA HIS A 10 -0.23 -17.16 -21.88
C HIS A 10 0.42 -16.20 -20.88
N VAL A 11 1.71 -16.32 -20.60
CA VAL A 11 2.47 -15.37 -19.77
C VAL A 11 3.25 -14.38 -20.62
N ALA A 12 3.39 -13.16 -20.14
CA ALA A 12 4.23 -12.12 -20.74
C ALA A 12 4.93 -11.32 -19.64
N PRO A 13 6.09 -10.68 -19.87
CA PRO A 13 6.63 -9.73 -18.91
C PRO A 13 5.71 -8.51 -18.79
N VAL A 14 5.64 -7.91 -17.61
CA VAL A 14 5.04 -6.58 -17.43
C VAL A 14 5.70 -5.59 -18.42
N PRO A 15 4.94 -4.72 -19.11
CA PRO A 15 5.50 -3.75 -20.05
C PRO A 15 6.59 -2.86 -19.44
N ASP A 16 7.64 -2.55 -20.21
CA ASP A 16 8.78 -1.76 -19.73
C ASP A 16 8.41 -0.31 -19.34
N ASP A 17 7.32 0.21 -19.90
CA ASP A 17 6.78 1.54 -19.63
C ASP A 17 5.78 1.56 -18.46
N HIS A 18 5.58 0.41 -17.80
CA HIS A 18 4.69 0.31 -16.65
C HIS A 18 5.28 1.04 -15.44
N ASP A 19 4.51 1.98 -14.90
CA ASP A 19 4.84 2.67 -13.65
C ASP A 19 4.31 1.87 -12.44
N PRO A 20 5.18 1.24 -11.63
CA PRO A 20 4.76 0.44 -10.48
C PRO A 20 4.17 1.29 -9.34
N SER A 21 4.27 2.62 -9.38
CA SER A 21 3.61 3.48 -8.41
C SER A 21 2.14 3.78 -8.75
N ASP A 22 1.72 3.54 -9.99
CA ASP A 22 0.34 3.72 -10.45
C ASP A 22 -0.53 2.50 -10.12
N LYS A 23 -1.24 2.58 -9.00
CA LYS A 23 -2.15 1.54 -8.54
C LYS A 23 -3.24 1.18 -9.56
N MET A 24 -3.73 2.14 -10.34
CA MET A 24 -4.84 1.90 -11.27
C MET A 24 -4.35 1.14 -12.51
N LYS A 25 -3.17 1.49 -13.03
CA LYS A 25 -2.53 0.72 -14.11
C LYS A 25 -2.16 -0.68 -13.66
N ALA A 26 -1.66 -0.83 -12.43
CA ALA A 26 -1.35 -2.13 -11.84
C ALA A 26 -2.59 -3.06 -11.79
N LEU A 27 -3.73 -2.53 -11.33
CA LEU A 27 -5.00 -3.27 -11.36
C LEU A 27 -5.43 -3.60 -12.79
N GLY A 28 -5.25 -2.67 -13.73
CA GLY A 28 -5.53 -2.89 -15.15
C GLY A 28 -4.78 -4.08 -15.73
N LEU A 29 -3.49 -4.26 -15.39
CA LEU A 29 -2.71 -5.43 -15.77
C LEU A 29 -3.22 -6.70 -15.08
N ALA A 30 -3.56 -6.62 -13.79
CA ALA A 30 -3.99 -7.78 -12.99
C ALA A 30 -5.35 -8.35 -13.42
N TYR A 31 -6.22 -7.52 -13.98
CA TYR A 31 -7.54 -7.95 -14.47
C TYR A 31 -7.54 -8.50 -15.89
N LYS A 32 -6.39 -8.57 -16.58
CA LYS A 32 -6.29 -9.20 -17.89
C LYS A 32 -6.46 -10.71 -17.75
N THR A 33 -7.40 -11.28 -18.51
CA THR A 33 -7.71 -12.71 -18.50
C THR A 33 -6.90 -13.50 -19.53
N ASP A 34 -6.50 -12.83 -20.60
CA ASP A 34 -5.91 -13.49 -21.78
C ASP A 34 -4.37 -13.54 -21.69
N THR A 35 -3.78 -12.71 -20.83
CA THR A 35 -2.33 -12.63 -20.63
C THR A 35 -2.04 -12.45 -19.15
N HIS A 36 -1.20 -13.34 -18.62
CA HIS A 36 -0.74 -13.34 -17.25
C HIS A 36 0.60 -12.61 -17.20
N TYR A 37 0.59 -11.33 -16.84
CA TYR A 37 1.83 -10.57 -16.78
C TYR A 37 2.71 -11.04 -15.61
N LEU A 38 4.02 -11.08 -15.83
CA LEU A 38 5.04 -11.49 -14.86
C LEU A 38 5.96 -10.30 -14.59
N GLY A 39 6.13 -9.93 -13.32
CA GLY A 39 6.94 -8.80 -12.91
C GLY A 39 6.33 -8.04 -11.73
N VAL A 40 6.81 -6.82 -11.52
CA VAL A 40 6.31 -5.93 -10.47
C VAL A 40 5.13 -5.13 -11.01
N TYR A 41 3.94 -5.43 -10.49
CA TYR A 41 2.72 -4.71 -10.85
C TYR A 41 2.60 -3.42 -10.05
N TYR A 42 2.88 -3.48 -8.75
CA TYR A 42 2.71 -2.34 -7.87
C TYR A 42 3.74 -2.35 -6.75
N GLN A 43 4.34 -1.20 -6.49
CA GLN A 43 5.25 -0.96 -5.40
C GLN A 43 5.03 0.46 -4.87
N ALA A 44 4.86 0.56 -3.56
CA ALA A 44 4.76 1.85 -2.89
C ALA A 44 5.49 1.81 -1.55
N GLU A 45 6.29 2.83 -1.29
CA GLU A 45 6.90 3.03 0.01
C GLU A 45 5.85 3.54 0.99
N ARG A 46 5.57 2.76 2.03
CA ARG A 46 4.62 3.11 3.08
C ARG A 46 5.16 2.66 4.43
N ALA A 47 4.90 3.47 5.45
CA ALA A 47 5.24 3.11 6.81
C ALA A 47 4.56 1.78 7.19
N PRO A 48 5.31 0.79 7.68
CA PRO A 48 4.74 -0.46 8.18
C PRO A 48 3.82 -0.20 9.38
N LEU A 49 2.96 -1.17 9.68
CA LEU A 49 1.93 -1.03 10.71
C LEU A 49 2.48 -0.59 12.08
N ASN A 50 3.59 -1.18 12.51
CA ASN A 50 4.23 -0.85 13.78
C ASN A 50 4.66 0.62 13.88
N GLN A 51 5.24 1.18 12.82
CA GLN A 51 5.61 2.61 12.79
C GLN A 51 4.38 3.50 12.82
N ARG A 52 3.33 3.14 12.07
CA ARG A 52 2.05 3.88 12.09
C ARG A 52 1.40 3.85 13.47
N LEU A 53 1.45 2.73 14.17
CA LEU A 53 0.94 2.60 15.53
C LEU A 53 1.75 3.43 16.54
N ALA A 54 3.08 3.47 16.39
CA ALA A 54 3.94 4.30 17.24
C ALA A 54 3.59 5.80 17.09
N LEU A 55 3.46 6.28 15.85
CA LEU A 55 3.05 7.65 15.56
C LEU A 55 1.67 7.98 16.12
N ALA A 56 0.70 7.08 15.94
CA ALA A 56 -0.65 7.28 16.47
C ALA A 56 -0.67 7.35 18.01
N ARG A 57 0.10 6.50 18.69
CA ARG A 57 0.24 6.53 20.16
C ARG A 57 0.89 7.82 20.65
N GLN A 58 1.94 8.26 19.96
CA GLN A 58 2.61 9.52 20.28
C GLN A 58 1.66 10.72 20.14
N GLN A 59 0.86 10.76 19.06
CA GLN A 59 -0.13 11.82 18.87
C GLN A 59 -1.14 11.86 20.02
N VAL A 60 -1.69 10.70 20.41
CA VAL A 60 -2.65 10.61 21.53
C VAL A 60 -2.04 11.05 22.86
N GLU A 61 -0.76 10.78 23.09
CA GLU A 61 -0.04 11.26 24.28
C GLU A 61 0.05 12.79 24.30
N THR A 62 0.49 13.38 23.19
CA THR A 62 0.60 14.83 23.03
C THR A 62 -0.75 15.52 23.22
N ASP A 63 -1.79 15.02 22.54
CA ASP A 63 -3.14 15.61 22.61
C ASP A 63 -3.69 15.58 24.04
N ARG A 64 -3.44 14.48 24.77
CA ARG A 64 -3.85 14.36 26.18
C ARG A 64 -3.13 15.39 27.05
N GLN A 65 -1.84 15.59 26.84
CA GLN A 65 -1.06 16.53 27.61
C GLN A 65 -1.54 17.97 27.39
N THR A 66 -1.77 18.35 26.12
CA THR A 66 -2.36 19.65 25.78
C THR A 66 -3.73 19.83 26.42
N MET A 67 -4.61 18.82 26.36
CA MET A 67 -5.95 18.90 26.97
C MET A 67 -5.88 19.09 28.49
N LEU A 68 -4.94 18.41 29.17
CA LEU A 68 -4.74 18.57 30.62
C LEU A 68 -4.24 19.98 30.96
N GLU A 69 -3.29 20.50 30.20
CA GLU A 69 -2.77 21.87 30.37
C GLU A 69 -3.88 22.92 30.19
N GLU A 70 -4.74 22.75 29.17
CA GLU A 70 -5.90 23.62 28.94
C GLU A 70 -6.92 23.56 30.09
N LEU A 71 -7.20 22.36 30.60
CA LEU A 71 -8.11 22.18 31.75
C LEU A 71 -7.56 22.85 33.00
N LEU A 72 -6.26 22.68 33.28
CA LEU A 72 -5.60 23.33 34.41
C LEU A 72 -5.59 24.85 34.26
N ALA A 73 -5.33 25.38 33.06
CA ALA A 73 -5.36 26.83 32.81
C ALA A 73 -6.78 27.42 32.93
N ARG A 74 -7.83 26.63 32.68
CA ARG A 74 -9.22 27.07 32.75
C ARG A 74 -9.83 27.01 34.14
N PHE A 75 -9.39 26.07 34.98
CA PHE A 75 -10.04 25.75 36.25
C PHE A 75 -9.11 25.74 37.48
N GLY A 76 -7.80 25.98 37.30
CA GLY A 76 -6.82 26.20 38.37
C GLY A 76 -6.61 27.68 38.65
#